data_AF-A0A2V8TRX7-F1
#
_entry.id   AF-A0A2V8TRX7-F1
#
_cell.length_a   1.000
_cell.length_b   1.000
_cell.length_c   1.000
_cell.angle_alpha   90.00
_cell.angle_beta   90.00
_cell.angle_gamma   90.00
#
_symmetry.space_group_name_H-M   'P 1'
#
loop_
_entity.id
_entity.type
_entity.pdbx_description
1 polymer ?
#
loop_
_entity_poly.entity_id
_entity_poly.type
_entity_poly.pdbx_seq_one_letter_code
_entity_poly.pdbx_strand_id
1 'polypeptide(L)'
;NVYGVRESYATIHNLRLAEGRFFSAREDLGSAAVCVLGDRTKVSLLGYGPGATGKYVKVSDTWLEVVGVLAPQLGAPVKGGPAQAEDLNNLLYIPLNTFQYRFWEPSAFLMKDDLDGIDLRLKPQTDSVRAAEVVTAILNSTHRNAEDFTDR
;
A
#
# COMPACT_ATOMS: atom_id res chain seq x y z
N ASN A 1 4.93 0.57 -9.83
CA ASN A 1 5.35 -0.27 -8.69
C ASN A 1 4.15 -1.01 -8.12
N VAL A 2 4.36 -2.21 -7.58
CA VAL A 2 3.31 -3.03 -6.95
C VAL A 2 3.47 -2.94 -5.45
N TYR A 3 2.40 -2.58 -4.74
CA TYR A 3 2.37 -2.38 -3.30
C TYR A 3 1.35 -3.33 -2.66
N GLY A 4 1.82 -4.17 -1.75
CA GLY A 4 0.96 -5.01 -0.91
C GLY A 4 0.53 -4.24 0.33
N VAL A 5 -0.77 -3.93 0.46
CA VAL A 5 -1.27 -3.14 1.60
C VAL A 5 -2.52 -3.76 2.21
N ARG A 6 -2.77 -3.45 3.49
CA ARG A 6 -4.05 -3.76 4.15
C ARG A 6 -5.15 -2.85 3.63
N GLU A 7 -6.40 -3.26 3.79
CA GLU A 7 -7.58 -2.44 3.46
C GLU A 7 -7.53 -1.05 4.15
N SER A 8 -7.04 -1.02 5.39
CA SER A 8 -6.94 0.19 6.22
C SER A 8 -6.03 1.27 5.64
N TYR A 9 -5.13 0.91 4.72
CA TYR A 9 -4.20 1.82 4.06
C TYR A 9 -4.94 2.97 3.36
N ALA A 10 -6.06 2.67 2.70
CA ALA A 10 -6.87 3.69 2.03
C ALA A 10 -7.38 4.76 3.00
N THR A 11 -7.75 4.36 4.22
CA THR A 11 -8.23 5.29 5.25
C THR A 11 -7.07 6.06 5.90
N ILE A 12 -5.93 5.41 6.13
CA ILE A 12 -4.74 6.04 6.74
C ILE A 12 -4.19 7.13 5.83
N HIS A 13 -4.07 6.84 4.53
CA HIS A 13 -3.56 7.76 3.51
C HIS A 13 -4.63 8.64 2.85
N ASN A 14 -5.87 8.55 3.33
CA ASN A 14 -7.01 9.32 2.83
C ASN A 14 -7.17 9.23 1.29
N LEU A 15 -6.97 8.01 0.75
CA LEU A 15 -7.03 7.73 -0.66
C LEU A 15 -8.46 7.94 -1.16
N ARG A 16 -8.59 8.74 -2.22
CA ARG A 16 -9.87 8.96 -2.90
C ARG A 16 -9.96 8.11 -4.16
N LEU A 17 -11.09 7.44 -4.35
CA LEU A 17 -11.39 6.65 -5.54
C LEU A 17 -12.11 7.53 -6.58
N ALA A 18 -11.65 7.44 -7.82
CA ALA A 18 -12.37 7.97 -8.99
C ALA A 18 -13.36 6.93 -9.55
N GLU A 19 -13.02 5.65 -9.42
CA GLU A 19 -13.83 4.54 -9.94
C GLU A 19 -13.81 3.34 -8.97
N GLY A 20 -14.94 2.64 -8.88
CA GLY A 20 -15.03 1.38 -8.15
C GLY A 20 -14.85 1.55 -6.65
N ARG A 21 -14.11 0.62 -6.04
CA ARG A 21 -13.89 0.54 -4.58
C ARG A 21 -12.45 0.13 -4.27
N PHE A 22 -12.07 0.29 -3.00
CA PHE A 22 -10.89 -0.39 -2.47
C PHE A 22 -11.22 -1.86 -2.17
N PHE A 23 -10.20 -2.70 -2.07
CA PHE A 23 -10.41 -4.09 -1.63
C PHE A 23 -10.76 -4.13 -0.14
N SER A 24 -11.51 -5.16 0.25
CA SER A 24 -12.01 -5.36 1.60
C SER A 24 -11.06 -6.22 2.45
N ALA A 25 -11.24 -6.19 3.78
CA ALA A 25 -10.53 -7.08 4.68
C ALA A 25 -10.75 -8.57 4.36
N ARG A 26 -11.93 -8.95 3.83
CA ARG A 26 -12.20 -10.34 3.42
C ARG A 26 -11.38 -10.74 2.19
N GLU A 27 -11.19 -9.83 1.25
CA GLU A 27 -10.36 -10.05 0.06
C GLU A 27 -8.87 -10.10 0.40
N ASP A 28 -8.43 -9.30 1.37
CA ASP A 28 -7.08 -9.41 1.93
C ASP A 28 -6.87 -10.76 2.63
N LEU A 29 -7.74 -11.12 3.59
CA LEU A 29 -7.63 -12.41 4.28
C LEU A 29 -7.66 -13.61 3.32
N GLY A 30 -8.43 -13.51 2.23
CA GLY A 30 -8.55 -14.56 1.21
C GLY A 30 -7.49 -14.54 0.11
N SER A 31 -6.50 -13.64 0.15
CA SER A 31 -5.49 -13.48 -0.91
C SER A 31 -6.11 -13.34 -2.31
N ALA A 32 -7.18 -12.54 -2.38
CA ALA A 32 -7.93 -12.32 -3.61
C ALA A 32 -7.05 -11.69 -4.69
N ALA A 33 -7.19 -12.16 -5.92
CA ALA A 33 -6.43 -11.68 -7.08
C ALA A 33 -7.05 -10.39 -7.63
N VAL A 34 -7.08 -9.34 -6.80
CA VAL A 34 -7.67 -8.04 -7.12
C VAL A 34 -6.64 -6.92 -6.96
N CYS A 35 -6.82 -5.81 -7.66
CA CYS A 35 -5.98 -4.63 -7.53
C CYS A 35 -6.76 -3.32 -7.64
N VAL A 36 -6.14 -2.26 -7.11
CA VAL A 36 -6.57 -0.87 -7.26
C VAL A 36 -5.45 -0.11 -7.95
N LEU A 37 -5.77 0.65 -8.99
CA LEU A 37 -4.78 1.38 -9.78
C LEU A 37 -4.69 2.83 -9.36
N GLY A 38 -3.48 3.37 -9.24
CA GLY A 38 -3.25 4.80 -9.26
C GLY A 38 -3.65 5.41 -10.61
N ASP A 39 -3.99 6.70 -10.61
CA ASP A 39 -4.47 7.42 -11.81
C ASP A 39 -3.54 7.25 -13.02
N ARG A 40 -2.23 7.49 -12.84
CA ARG A 40 -1.22 7.35 -13.91
C ARG A 40 -1.00 5.89 -14.29
N THR A 41 -1.00 4.98 -13.30
CA THR A 41 -0.89 3.54 -13.56
C THR A 41 -2.04 3.02 -14.41
N LYS A 42 -3.29 3.46 -14.14
CA LYS A 42 -4.45 3.13 -14.97
C LYS A 42 -4.23 3.55 -16.41
N VAL A 43 -3.78 4.78 -16.65
CA VAL A 43 -3.52 5.30 -18.00
C VAL A 43 -2.42 4.48 -18.68
N SER A 44 -1.33 4.16 -17.98
CA SER A 44 -0.23 3.39 -18.56
C SER A 44 -0.62 1.96 -18.92
N LEU A 45 -1.48 1.30 -18.13
CA LEU A 45 -1.82 -0.11 -18.34
C LEU A 45 -3.04 -0.30 -19.25
N LEU A 46 -4.03 0.59 -19.17
CA LEU A 46 -5.34 0.42 -19.81
C LEU A 46 -5.71 1.58 -20.74
N GLY A 47 -4.87 2.61 -20.84
CA GLY A 47 -5.09 3.78 -21.67
C GLY A 47 -6.22 4.69 -21.17
N TYR A 48 -6.61 5.64 -22.02
CA TYR A 48 -7.70 6.58 -21.76
C TYR A 48 -9.11 6.00 -22.03
N GLY A 49 -9.21 4.68 -22.22
CA GLY A 49 -10.47 4.01 -22.52
C GLY A 49 -11.49 4.08 -21.37
N PRO A 50 -12.78 3.82 -21.67
CA PRO A 50 -13.87 3.89 -20.69
C PRO A 50 -13.71 2.76 -19.66
N GLY A 51 -13.83 3.12 -18.37
CA GLY A 51 -13.82 2.24 -17.21
C GLY A 51 -12.56 1.39 -17.04
N ALA A 52 -12.07 1.21 -15.82
CA ALA A 52 -11.04 0.22 -15.52
C ALA A 52 -11.57 -0.97 -14.72
N THR A 53 -12.65 -0.78 -13.97
CA THR A 53 -13.21 -1.79 -13.07
C THR A 53 -13.71 -3.00 -13.84
N GLY A 54 -13.41 -4.21 -13.34
CA GLY A 54 -13.73 -5.50 -13.97
C GLY A 54 -12.78 -5.89 -15.10
N LYS A 55 -11.83 -5.03 -15.50
CA LYS A 55 -10.74 -5.41 -16.40
C LYS A 55 -9.65 -6.15 -15.64
N TYR A 56 -8.80 -6.84 -16.36
CA TYR A 56 -7.68 -7.58 -15.79
C TYR A 56 -6.36 -6.98 -16.23
N VAL A 57 -5.42 -6.89 -15.29
CA VAL A 57 -4.03 -6.52 -15.55
C VAL A 57 -3.14 -7.70 -15.18
N LYS A 58 -2.14 -7.99 -16.03
CA LYS A 58 -1.13 -9.01 -15.73
C LYS A 58 0.03 -8.34 -15.01
N VAL A 59 0.38 -8.85 -13.84
CA VAL A 59 1.55 -8.44 -13.08
C VAL A 59 2.41 -9.68 -12.89
N SER A 60 3.61 -9.67 -13.46
CA SER A 60 4.45 -10.88 -13.59
C SER A 60 3.65 -12.02 -14.23
N ASP A 61 3.44 -13.12 -13.52
CA ASP A 61 2.63 -14.26 -13.96
C ASP A 61 1.24 -14.37 -13.32
N THR A 62 0.81 -13.32 -12.61
CA THR A 62 -0.51 -13.28 -11.97
C THR A 62 -1.43 -12.29 -12.67
N TRP A 63 -2.65 -12.74 -12.98
CA TRP A 63 -3.75 -11.86 -13.41
C TRP A 63 -4.48 -11.30 -12.20
N LEU A 64 -4.72 -10.00 -12.20
CA LEU A 64 -5.42 -9.28 -11.16
C LEU A 64 -6.61 -8.54 -11.75
N GLU A 65 -7.79 -8.71 -11.15
CA GLU A 65 -8.98 -7.94 -11.49
C GLU A 65 -8.88 -6.53 -10.90
N VAL A 66 -9.10 -5.52 -11.73
CA VAL A 66 -9.17 -4.12 -11.28
C VAL A 66 -10.51 -3.90 -10.59
N VAL A 67 -10.50 -3.64 -9.28
CA VAL A 67 -11.72 -3.35 -8.50
C VAL A 67 -11.93 -1.86 -8.23
N GLY A 68 -10.92 -1.04 -8.53
CA GLY A 68 -11.02 0.41 -8.43
C GLY A 68 -9.83 1.17 -9.01
N VAL A 69 -10.03 2.48 -9.14
CA VAL A 69 -9.02 3.44 -9.60
C VAL A 69 -9.01 4.63 -8.67
N LEU A 70 -7.83 5.02 -8.19
CA LEU A 70 -7.66 6.23 -7.40
C LEU A 70 -7.87 7.47 -8.26
N ALA A 71 -8.54 8.47 -7.69
CA ALA A 71 -8.50 9.81 -8.23
C ALA A 71 -7.07 10.35 -8.18
N PRO A 72 -6.72 11.36 -9.01
CA PRO A 72 -5.45 12.06 -8.89
C PRO A 72 -5.24 12.53 -7.45
N GLN A 73 -4.20 11.99 -6.80
CA GLN A 73 -3.75 12.41 -5.48
C GLN A 73 -2.91 13.67 -5.67
N LEU A 74 -3.49 14.82 -5.34
CA LEU A 74 -2.78 16.10 -5.25
C LEU A 74 -1.89 16.02 -4.00
N GLY A 75 -0.63 15.61 -4.17
CA GLY A 75 0.26 15.36 -3.05
C GLY A 75 0.44 16.59 -2.15
N ALA A 76 0.07 16.47 -0.88
CA ALA A 76 0.84 17.11 0.17
C ALA A 76 1.91 16.09 0.58
N PRO A 77 3.22 16.39 0.51
CA PRO A 77 4.21 15.53 1.11
C PRO A 77 3.84 15.34 2.58
N VAL A 78 3.77 14.09 3.04
CA VAL A 78 3.68 13.81 4.47
C VAL A 78 4.92 14.44 5.09
N LYS A 79 4.74 15.54 5.82
CA LYS A 79 5.83 16.22 6.51
C LYS A 79 6.29 15.30 7.64
N GLY A 80 7.44 14.63 7.48
CA GLY A 80 8.15 14.01 8.61
C GLY A 80 8.89 12.69 8.34
N GLY A 81 8.51 11.88 7.36
CA GLY A 81 9.09 10.54 7.17
C GLY A 81 10.28 10.49 6.18
N PRO A 82 11.28 9.62 6.39
CA PRO A 82 12.31 9.35 5.40
C PRO A 82 11.76 8.37 4.36
N ALA A 83 11.01 8.89 3.40
CA ALA A 83 10.76 8.20 2.14
C ALA A 83 10.51 9.27 1.08
N GLN A 84 11.11 9.11 -0.08
CA GLN A 84 10.65 9.79 -1.30
C GLN A 84 9.13 9.74 -1.28
N ALA A 85 8.45 10.87 -1.43
CA ALA A 85 7.00 10.88 -1.59
C ALA A 85 6.69 10.02 -2.81
N GLU A 86 6.47 8.72 -2.60
CA GLU A 86 6.20 7.82 -3.68
C GLU A 86 4.96 8.34 -4.37
N ASP A 87 5.03 8.45 -5.69
CA ASP A 87 3.93 8.98 -6.46
C ASP A 87 2.77 7.99 -6.37
N LEU A 88 1.86 8.22 -5.44
CA LEU A 88 0.67 7.41 -5.18
C LEU A 88 -0.16 7.19 -6.46
N ASN A 89 -0.03 8.09 -7.44
CA ASN A 89 -0.68 8.01 -8.73
C ASN A 89 -0.04 6.94 -9.65
N ASN A 90 1.21 6.54 -9.39
CA ASN A 90 1.98 5.58 -10.18
C ASN A 90 2.13 4.20 -9.49
N LEU A 91 1.27 3.93 -8.49
CA LEU A 91 1.23 2.68 -7.76
C LEU A 91 0.07 1.78 -8.19
N LEU A 92 0.33 0.46 -8.15
CA LEU A 92 -0.68 -0.60 -8.21
C LEU A 92 -0.78 -1.22 -6.82
N TYR A 93 -1.93 -1.12 -6.19
CA TYR A 93 -2.17 -1.67 -4.85
C TYR A 93 -2.84 -3.03 -4.97
N ILE A 94 -2.32 -4.02 -4.24
CA ILE A 94 -2.92 -5.34 -4.07
C ILE A 94 -3.06 -5.64 -2.58
N PRO A 95 -3.93 -6.58 -2.19
CA PRO A 95 -3.98 -7.00 -0.81
C PRO A 95 -2.62 -7.54 -0.35
N LEU A 96 -2.20 -7.17 0.85
CA LEU A 96 -0.89 -7.53 1.40
C LEU A 96 -0.71 -9.05 1.43
N ASN A 97 -1.76 -9.81 1.76
CA ASN A 97 -1.67 -11.28 1.67
C ASN A 97 -1.51 -11.77 0.22
N THR A 98 -2.19 -11.14 -0.75
CA THR A 98 -2.01 -11.46 -2.18
C THR A 98 -0.55 -11.25 -2.59
N PHE A 99 0.07 -10.15 -2.15
CA PHE A 99 1.51 -9.91 -2.35
C PHE A 99 2.35 -11.03 -1.72
N GLN A 100 2.12 -11.33 -0.44
CA GLN A 100 2.87 -12.36 0.31
C GLN A 100 2.69 -13.79 -0.18
N TYR A 101 1.55 -14.15 -0.78
CA TYR A 101 1.29 -15.55 -1.17
C TYR A 101 1.42 -15.81 -2.67
N ARG A 102 1.20 -14.80 -3.51
CA ARG A 102 1.22 -14.96 -4.98
C ARG A 102 2.46 -14.37 -5.64
N PHE A 103 3.14 -13.45 -4.96
CA PHE A 103 4.36 -12.81 -5.45
C PHE A 103 5.59 -13.19 -4.62
N TRP A 104 5.43 -14.12 -3.66
CA TRP A 104 6.51 -14.79 -2.92
C TRP A 104 7.22 -15.79 -3.82
N GLU A 105 8.23 -15.32 -4.54
CA GLU A 105 9.23 -16.18 -5.16
C GLU A 105 10.43 -16.35 -4.23
N PRO A 106 10.91 -17.58 -3.96
CA PRO A 106 12.11 -17.83 -3.16
C PRO A 106 13.38 -17.12 -3.68
N SER A 107 13.43 -16.77 -4.96
CA SER A 107 14.52 -16.04 -5.62
C SER A 107 14.48 -14.52 -5.40
N ALA A 108 13.35 -13.95 -4.95
CA ALA A 108 13.20 -12.50 -4.78
C ALA A 108 13.82 -11.98 -3.46
N PHE A 109 14.16 -12.87 -2.53
CA PHE A 109 14.74 -12.56 -1.22
C PHE A 109 16.10 -11.85 -1.28
N LEU A 110 16.78 -11.86 -2.43
CA LEU A 110 18.07 -11.19 -2.62
C LEU A 110 17.95 -9.78 -3.24
N MET A 111 16.75 -9.35 -3.68
CA MET A 111 16.63 -8.11 -4.47
C MET A 111 15.41 -7.22 -4.16
N LYS A 112 14.60 -7.51 -3.14
CA LYS A 112 13.51 -6.60 -2.79
C LYS A 112 13.30 -6.54 -1.29
N ASP A 113 13.60 -5.37 -0.73
CA ASP A 113 13.46 -5.03 0.69
C ASP A 113 12.07 -5.42 1.19
N ASP A 114 12.04 -6.27 2.21
CA ASP A 114 10.83 -6.77 2.84
C ASP A 114 10.33 -5.70 3.83
N LEU A 115 9.14 -5.13 3.57
CA LEU A 115 8.44 -4.12 4.38
C LEU A 115 9.06 -2.71 4.39
N ASP A 116 8.67 -1.89 3.42
CA ASP A 116 9.07 -0.46 3.33
C ASP A 116 8.46 0.47 4.41
N GLY A 117 7.52 0.02 5.26
CA GLY A 117 7.03 0.86 6.37
C GLY A 117 5.75 0.41 7.08
N ILE A 118 5.55 0.96 8.29
CA ILE A 118 4.32 0.85 9.09
C ILE A 118 3.78 2.26 9.30
N ASP A 119 2.62 2.57 8.72
CA ASP A 119 1.96 3.86 8.90
C ASP A 119 0.86 3.80 9.98
N LEU A 120 0.89 4.74 10.93
CA LEU A 120 -0.13 4.86 11.98
C LEU A 120 -0.92 6.16 11.88
N ARG A 121 -2.26 6.07 11.93
CA ARG A 121 -3.13 7.24 12.02
C ARG A 121 -3.56 7.48 13.47
N LEU A 122 -3.13 8.61 14.04
CA LEU A 122 -3.49 9.02 15.40
C LEU A 122 -4.84 9.77 15.44
N LYS A 123 -5.54 9.68 16.58
CA LYS A 123 -6.75 10.49 16.82
C LYS A 123 -6.38 11.97 16.99
N PRO A 124 -7.25 12.93 16.62
CA PRO A 124 -6.94 14.36 16.56
C PRO A 124 -6.47 15.04 17.88
N GLN A 125 -6.59 14.36 19.02
CA GLN A 125 -6.20 14.86 20.35
C GLN A 125 -5.09 14.01 21.00
N THR A 126 -4.47 13.11 20.25
CA THR A 126 -3.38 12.26 20.74
C THR A 126 -2.08 13.05 20.62
N ASP A 127 -1.32 13.10 21.71
CA ASP A 127 0.06 13.61 21.70
C ASP A 127 0.92 12.69 20.83
N SER A 128 1.27 13.17 19.64
CA SER A 128 2.00 12.39 18.64
C SER A 128 3.39 11.98 19.12
N VAL A 129 4.01 12.77 20.01
CA VAL A 129 5.35 12.48 20.55
C VAL A 129 5.27 11.31 21.52
N ARG A 130 4.30 11.33 22.45
CA ARG A 130 4.08 10.20 23.38
C ARG A 130 3.60 8.93 22.68
N ALA A 131 2.81 9.08 21.61
CA ALA A 131 2.36 7.93 20.83
C ALA A 131 3.54 7.27 20.07
N ALA A 132 4.43 8.07 19.50
CA ALA A 132 5.66 7.58 18.87
C ALA A 132 6.53 6.83 19.90
N GLU A 133 6.82 7.41 21.07
CA GLU A 133 7.61 6.74 22.13
C GLU A 133 7.09 5.35 22.53
N VAL A 134 5.75 5.20 22.62
CA VAL A 134 5.12 3.92 22.93
C VAL A 134 5.23 2.94 21.76
N VAL A 135 5.06 3.40 20.52
CA VAL A 135 5.26 2.59 19.32
C VAL A 135 6.72 2.13 19.22
N THR A 136 7.70 3.04 19.41
CA THR A 136 9.13 2.71 19.46
C THR A 136 9.42 1.65 20.53
N ALA A 137 8.85 1.80 21.73
CA ALA A 137 9.07 0.87 22.83
C ALA A 137 8.51 -0.54 22.52
N ILE A 138 7.35 -0.62 21.88
CA ILE A 138 6.75 -1.89 21.45
C ILE A 138 7.59 -2.53 20.34
N LEU A 139 8.01 -1.74 19.34
CA LEU A 139 8.87 -2.21 18.24
C LEU A 139 10.23 -2.70 18.77
N ASN A 140 10.89 -1.95 19.65
CA ASN A 140 12.15 -2.34 20.30
C ASN A 140 12.02 -3.66 21.08
N SER A 141 10.91 -3.84 21.80
CA SER A 141 10.65 -5.07 22.56
C SER A 141 10.41 -6.29 21.66
N THR A 142 9.79 -6.08 20.49
CA THR A 142 9.45 -7.14 19.54
C THR A 142 10.67 -7.55 18.70
N HIS A 143 11.58 -6.61 18.43
CA HIS A 143 12.82 -6.80 17.67
C HIS A 143 14.07 -7.06 18.53
N ARG A 144 13.92 -7.35 19.84
CA ARG A 144 15.04 -7.60 20.79
C ARG A 144 16.17 -6.56 20.71
N ASN A 145 15.84 -5.27 20.62
CA ASN A 145 16.81 -4.15 20.51
C ASN A 145 17.74 -4.19 19.27
N ALA A 146 17.33 -4.81 18.16
CA ALA A 146 18.05 -4.63 16.89
C ALA A 146 17.75 -3.24 16.29
N GLU A 147 18.79 -2.48 15.92
CA GLU A 147 18.70 -1.12 15.32
C GLU A 147 18.29 -1.18 13.84
N ASP A 148 17.17 -1.85 13.53
CA ASP A 148 16.75 -2.13 12.15
C ASP A 148 15.54 -1.30 11.69
N PHE A 149 15.15 -0.24 12.42
CA PHE A 149 14.05 0.64 12.05
C PHE A 149 14.30 2.11 12.42
N THR A 150 13.69 3.03 11.67
CA THR A 150 13.73 4.47 11.93
C THR A 150 12.34 4.94 12.35
N ASP A 151 12.21 5.54 13.54
CA ASP A 151 10.96 6.15 14.02
C ASP A 151 11.06 7.68 13.91
N ARG A 152 10.10 8.33 13.24
CA ARG A 152 10.04 9.78 13.07
C ARG A 152 8.62 10.30 13.03
#